data_AF-A0A2E1VS96-F1
#
_entry.id   AF-A0A2E1VS96-F1
#
_cell.length_a   1.000
_cell.length_b   1.000
_cell.length_c   1.000
_cell.angle_alpha   90.00
_cell.angle_beta   90.00
_cell.angle_gamma   90.00
#
_symmetry.space_group_name_H-M   'P 1'
#
loop_
_entity.id
_entity.type
_entity.pdbx_description
1 polymer ?
#
loop_
_entity_poly.entity_id
_entity_poly.type
_entity_poly.pdbx_seq_one_letter_code
_entity_poly.pdbx_strand_id
1 'polypeptide(L)'
;MPSLGSARILARLRRPLRLDPAAPRMNRAVHEPPPARTRYSRFDPGPLLPMISRLLLVFTAALLSSLPASAQQTADEDPPRLLFLTHSAGFVHSVVRRPAPGELAHAERILTEAAEGRLIVDCTQDCSTINAENLAKYDAVLFYTTGELPISEEGKAALIEWTRTGGAFCGVHCATDTFYQFPDYMGLVGGAFDGHPWHEQVTMKVEDRSHPATAHLGEKWVLVDEIYQFKWWRRHPNYVLLSLDTGATDVARGKRADRDYANSWCKDFGQGKMFYTALGHREDVWTNPVFQEHLIGGIEWAIGGESVSVPKPAEAISLLDAGHPGTLAGWKHQDGAAAQWTLVGEGTDRAMQVKPGTGNLMTRAQLGGDFLLHVEFMVPETPADNRWQDRGNSGVYIHGRYEVQVLNSFGTPAAELRAGDCGGIYGKHVARVNACKPAGQWQSYDIEFRAPRRDKDGAKTENARMSVWQNGILIHDDVEVDSPTGAAAAMDEPGYGPLMLQDHGHAVKFRNVWLLPR
;
A
#
# COMPACT_ATOMS: atom_id res chain seq x y z
N MET A 1 3.04 31.72 -41.81
CA MET A 1 2.91 33.18 -41.53
C MET A 1 1.55 33.45 -40.87
N PRO A 2 1.35 34.59 -40.17
CA PRO A 2 0.43 34.61 -39.03
C PRO A 2 -0.67 35.70 -39.03
N SER A 3 -1.68 35.49 -38.18
CA SER A 3 -2.43 36.52 -37.45
C SER A 3 -3.02 35.87 -36.19
N LEU A 4 -2.65 36.25 -34.95
CA LEU A 4 -3.02 37.49 -34.23
C LEU A 4 -4.54 37.59 -33.97
N GLY A 5 -5.05 37.77 -32.75
CA GLY A 5 -4.39 37.77 -31.42
C GLY A 5 -5.15 38.61 -30.37
N SER A 6 -4.87 38.37 -29.07
CA SER A 6 -5.27 39.17 -27.88
C SER A 6 -6.78 39.36 -27.60
N ALA A 7 -7.38 38.95 -26.46
CA ALA A 7 -7.08 39.09 -25.02
C ALA A 7 -7.56 40.42 -24.36
N ARG A 8 -7.81 40.37 -23.03
CA ARG A 8 -8.26 41.44 -22.09
C ARG A 8 -9.80 41.62 -21.97
N ILE A 9 -10.39 41.99 -20.81
CA ILE A 9 -9.90 42.12 -19.42
C ILE A 9 -11.04 41.91 -18.39
N LEU A 10 -10.70 41.72 -17.10
CA LEU A 10 -11.64 41.60 -15.98
C LEU A 10 -12.57 42.82 -15.77
N ALA A 11 -13.78 42.55 -15.26
CA ALA A 11 -14.49 43.46 -14.37
C ALA A 11 -15.15 42.68 -13.21
N ARG A 12 -14.75 42.98 -11.97
CA ARG A 12 -15.46 42.56 -10.75
C ARG A 12 -16.51 43.62 -10.40
N LEU A 13 -17.66 43.21 -9.85
CA LEU A 13 -18.26 43.93 -8.71
C LEU A 13 -19.25 43.02 -7.95
N ARG A 14 -19.37 43.26 -6.64
CA ARG A 14 -20.26 42.54 -5.71
C ARG A 14 -21.41 43.47 -5.30
N ARG A 15 -22.63 42.95 -5.07
CA ARG A 15 -23.35 42.98 -3.77
C ARG A 15 -24.73 42.27 -3.85
N PRO A 16 -25.35 41.92 -2.70
CA PRO A 16 -26.38 40.87 -2.64
C PRO A 16 -27.83 41.37 -2.71
N LEU A 17 -28.77 40.42 -2.74
CA LEU A 17 -30.20 40.64 -2.50
C LEU A 17 -30.45 41.37 -1.17
N ARG A 18 -31.54 42.14 -1.12
CA ARG A 18 -32.11 42.68 0.12
C ARG A 18 -33.08 41.66 0.73
N LEU A 19 -33.13 41.63 2.06
CA LEU A 19 -34.28 41.16 2.83
C LEU A 19 -35.05 42.40 3.30
N ASP A 20 -36.39 42.33 3.31
CA ASP A 20 -37.27 43.43 3.74
C ASP A 20 -37.94 43.05 5.08
N PRO A 21 -38.08 43.98 6.06
CA PRO A 21 -38.45 43.62 7.42
C PRO A 21 -39.92 43.91 7.78
N ALA A 22 -40.53 43.05 8.61
CA ALA A 22 -41.78 43.35 9.29
C ALA A 22 -41.81 42.76 10.71
N ALA A 23 -42.06 43.60 11.73
CA ALA A 23 -42.24 43.19 13.12
C ALA A 23 -42.93 44.29 13.98
N PRO A 24 -43.77 43.88 14.94
CA PRO A 24 -43.89 44.55 16.24
C PRO A 24 -43.54 43.55 17.39
N ARG A 25 -42.78 43.88 18.44
CA ARG A 25 -43.07 44.80 19.58
C ARG A 25 -44.39 44.43 20.29
N MET A 26 -44.49 44.24 21.61
CA MET A 26 -43.69 44.66 22.80
C MET A 26 -43.71 43.50 23.87
N ASN A 27 -43.12 43.53 25.07
CA ASN A 27 -42.85 44.63 26.03
C ASN A 27 -41.69 44.33 27.06
N ARG A 28 -41.47 45.22 28.05
CA ARG A 28 -40.32 45.24 29.01
C ARG A 28 -40.56 44.68 30.43
N ALA A 29 -39.51 44.12 31.05
CA ALA A 29 -38.96 44.38 32.41
C ALA A 29 -37.60 43.64 32.54
N VAL A 30 -36.47 44.08 33.13
CA VAL A 30 -36.06 45.12 34.11
C VAL A 30 -36.24 44.77 35.60
N HIS A 31 -35.19 44.23 36.25
CA HIS A 31 -34.66 44.73 37.54
C HIS A 31 -33.35 44.09 38.02
N GLU A 32 -32.52 44.89 38.70
CA GLU A 32 -31.39 44.57 39.61
C GLU A 32 -31.00 45.90 40.35
N PRO A 33 -30.05 45.96 41.32
CA PRO A 33 -29.79 45.14 42.52
C PRO A 33 -29.55 46.10 43.75
N PRO A 34 -28.60 45.88 44.71
CA PRO A 34 -28.13 44.69 45.43
C PRO A 34 -28.72 44.71 46.88
N PRO A 35 -28.11 45.14 48.03
CA PRO A 35 -26.72 45.29 48.55
C PRO A 35 -26.48 44.33 49.78
N ALA A 36 -25.65 44.50 50.84
CA ALA A 36 -24.62 45.46 51.31
C ALA A 36 -23.65 44.86 52.38
N ARG A 37 -22.30 44.91 52.15
CA ARG A 37 -21.21 45.06 53.18
C ARG A 37 -20.99 43.88 54.18
N THR A 38 -19.88 43.76 54.94
CA THR A 38 -18.77 44.68 55.34
C THR A 38 -17.36 44.06 55.29
N ARG A 39 -16.39 44.84 54.76
CA ARG A 39 -15.08 45.31 55.33
C ARG A 39 -14.11 44.29 55.98
N TYR A 40 -12.78 44.46 55.87
CA TYR A 40 -11.97 45.67 55.60
C TYR A 40 -10.98 45.45 54.41
N SER A 41 -9.78 46.05 54.18
CA SER A 41 -8.87 46.88 54.99
C SER A 41 -8.20 48.04 54.19
N ARG A 42 -6.86 48.07 54.05
CA ARG A 42 -5.99 49.14 53.48
C ARG A 42 -4.69 48.50 52.94
N PHE A 43 -3.79 49.13 52.18
CA PHE A 43 -3.58 50.55 51.81
C PHE A 43 -3.10 50.65 50.33
N ASP A 44 -3.19 51.83 49.74
CA ASP A 44 -2.75 52.21 48.38
C ASP A 44 -1.98 53.56 48.49
N PRO A 45 -0.95 53.87 47.66
CA PRO A 45 -1.23 54.52 46.36
C PRO A 45 -0.26 54.17 45.19
N GLY A 46 -0.75 54.25 43.94
CA GLY A 46 0.07 54.48 42.72
C GLY A 46 0.38 55.97 42.47
N PRO A 47 0.51 56.47 41.22
CA PRO A 47 0.52 55.75 39.92
C PRO A 47 1.51 56.32 38.85
N LEU A 48 1.36 55.86 37.58
CA LEU A 48 1.79 56.47 36.29
C LEU A 48 3.22 56.21 35.70
N LEU A 49 3.24 56.20 34.36
CA LEU A 49 4.36 56.10 33.38
C LEU A 49 4.95 57.51 33.08
N PRO A 50 6.06 57.73 32.29
CA PRO A 50 6.65 56.87 31.24
C PRO A 50 8.21 56.89 31.08
N MET A 51 8.68 56.35 29.93
CA MET A 51 9.82 56.82 29.08
C MET A 51 11.26 56.25 29.18
N ILE A 52 11.80 56.04 27.97
CA ILE A 52 13.19 56.24 27.48
C ILE A 52 14.29 55.18 27.71
N SER A 53 15.02 54.95 26.62
CA SER A 53 16.17 54.07 26.41
C SER A 53 17.51 54.65 26.89
N ARG A 54 18.36 53.80 27.50
CA ARG A 54 19.83 53.65 27.28
C ARG A 54 20.37 52.59 28.27
N LEU A 55 20.92 51.47 27.80
CA LEU A 55 22.29 51.28 27.30
C LEU A 55 23.34 51.24 28.43
N LEU A 56 23.88 50.05 28.71
CA LEU A 56 25.24 49.88 29.23
C LEU A 56 25.84 48.57 28.71
N LEU A 57 27.13 48.62 28.40
CA LEU A 57 27.89 47.60 27.68
C LEU A 57 28.77 46.82 28.69
N VAL A 58 28.74 45.49 28.65
CA VAL A 58 29.77 44.66 29.29
C VAL A 58 30.29 43.65 28.27
N PHE A 59 31.48 43.93 27.73
CA PHE A 59 32.24 42.96 26.96
C PHE A 59 33.13 42.17 27.92
N THR A 60 32.91 40.86 28.02
CA THR A 60 33.93 39.89 28.42
C THR A 60 33.92 38.75 27.41
N ALA A 61 35.05 38.53 26.75
CA ALA A 61 35.15 37.53 25.70
C ALA A 61 35.31 36.12 26.29
N ALA A 62 34.44 35.20 25.86
CA ALA A 62 34.76 33.78 25.81
C ALA A 62 35.16 33.44 24.37
N LEU A 63 36.27 32.73 24.19
CA LEU A 63 36.85 32.46 22.86
C LEU A 63 35.98 31.51 22.04
N LEU A 64 36.14 31.61 20.71
CA LEU A 64 35.67 30.57 19.80
C LEU A 64 36.43 29.26 20.10
N SER A 65 35.72 28.29 20.66
CA SER A 65 35.96 26.87 20.40
C SER A 65 34.81 26.36 19.55
N SER A 66 34.66 26.91 18.34
CA SER A 66 33.90 26.25 17.28
C SER A 66 34.66 24.99 16.90
N LEU A 67 34.43 23.91 17.66
CA LEU A 67 34.80 22.57 17.22
C LEU A 67 34.21 22.40 15.82
N PRO A 68 34.99 22.03 14.80
CA PRO A 68 34.37 21.51 13.59
C PRO A 68 33.48 20.36 14.04
N ALA A 69 32.25 20.28 13.51
CA ALA A 69 31.55 19.01 13.54
C ALA A 69 32.51 18.02 12.87
N SER A 70 33.04 17.07 13.64
CA SER A 70 33.87 16.03 13.04
C SER A 70 32.97 15.37 12.01
N ALA A 71 33.37 15.45 10.74
CA ALA A 71 32.86 14.50 9.77
C ALA A 71 33.27 13.15 10.35
N GLN A 72 32.32 12.46 10.96
CA GLN A 72 32.50 11.08 11.35
C GLN A 72 32.60 10.37 10.02
N GLN A 73 33.83 10.12 9.56
CA GLN A 73 34.05 9.10 8.55
C GLN A 73 33.36 7.87 9.12
N THR A 74 32.30 7.45 8.45
CA THR A 74 31.81 6.08 8.59
C THR A 74 33.03 5.18 8.44
N ALA A 75 33.08 4.11 9.24
CA ALA A 75 34.17 3.15 9.08
C ALA A 75 34.17 2.63 7.64
N ASP A 76 35.32 2.10 7.22
CA ASP A 76 35.48 1.36 5.96
C ASP A 76 34.71 0.02 6.13
N GLU A 77 33.38 0.10 6.12
CA GLU A 77 32.48 -1.04 6.13
C GLU A 77 32.44 -1.62 4.70
N ASP A 78 32.67 -2.94 4.58
CA ASP A 78 32.69 -3.62 3.28
C ASP A 78 31.37 -3.36 2.52
N PRO A 79 31.41 -3.11 1.19
CA PRO A 79 30.19 -2.84 0.43
C PRO A 79 29.15 -3.97 0.55
N PRO A 80 27.84 -3.65 0.65
CA PRO A 80 26.81 -4.64 0.94
C PRO A 80 26.84 -5.87 0.05
N ARG A 81 26.58 -7.04 0.65
CA ARG A 81 26.75 -8.35 0.02
C ARG A 81 25.45 -8.81 -0.63
N LEU A 82 25.55 -9.15 -1.92
CA LEU A 82 24.46 -9.62 -2.76
C LEU A 82 24.69 -11.09 -3.17
N LEU A 83 23.78 -11.98 -2.77
CA LEU A 83 23.71 -13.34 -3.31
C LEU A 83 22.88 -13.35 -4.60
N PHE A 84 23.51 -13.57 -5.75
CA PHE A 84 22.81 -13.64 -7.04
C PHE A 84 22.55 -15.10 -7.43
N LEU A 85 21.30 -15.56 -7.26
CA LEU A 85 20.86 -16.90 -7.67
C LEU A 85 20.31 -16.87 -9.11
N THR A 86 20.93 -17.61 -10.01
CA THR A 86 20.57 -17.67 -11.45
C THR A 86 19.99 -19.01 -11.90
N HIS A 87 19.42 -19.79 -10.97
CA HIS A 87 18.95 -21.16 -11.22
C HIS A 87 17.65 -21.23 -12.04
N SER A 88 17.69 -21.97 -13.14
CA SER A 88 16.53 -22.23 -14.02
C SER A 88 16.12 -23.70 -13.96
N ALA A 89 15.05 -24.01 -13.23
CA ALA A 89 14.37 -25.32 -13.25
C ALA A 89 13.38 -25.44 -14.42
N GLY A 90 12.96 -24.31 -15.00
CA GLY A 90 12.16 -24.20 -16.23
C GLY A 90 13.00 -23.80 -17.46
N PHE A 91 12.60 -22.71 -18.13
CA PHE A 91 13.29 -22.20 -19.32
C PHE A 91 14.64 -21.54 -18.96
N VAL A 92 15.70 -21.87 -19.70
CA VAL A 92 17.06 -21.38 -19.46
C VAL A 92 17.42 -20.26 -20.44
N HIS A 93 17.14 -19.03 -20.04
CA HIS A 93 17.49 -17.79 -20.75
C HIS A 93 19.00 -17.73 -21.06
N SER A 94 19.40 -17.08 -22.16
CA SER A 94 20.82 -17.05 -22.56
C SER A 94 21.69 -16.28 -21.56
N VAL A 95 21.17 -15.20 -20.98
CA VAL A 95 21.88 -14.34 -20.03
C VAL A 95 22.35 -15.05 -18.75
N VAL A 96 21.71 -16.16 -18.36
CA VAL A 96 22.10 -17.01 -17.21
C VAL A 96 22.73 -18.35 -17.61
N ARG A 97 23.01 -18.56 -18.89
CA ARG A 97 23.70 -19.77 -19.36
C ARG A 97 25.21 -19.63 -19.12
N ARG A 98 25.72 -20.26 -18.06
CA ARG A 98 27.16 -20.38 -17.82
C ARG A 98 27.82 -21.16 -19.00
N PRO A 99 28.94 -20.67 -19.57
CA PRO A 99 29.59 -21.31 -20.72
C PRO A 99 30.34 -22.60 -20.34
N ALA A 100 30.90 -22.64 -19.12
CA ALA A 100 31.59 -23.80 -18.55
C ALA A 100 31.42 -23.85 -17.02
N PRO A 101 31.63 -25.01 -16.36
CA PRO A 101 31.64 -25.10 -14.91
C PRO A 101 32.72 -24.21 -14.28
N GLY A 102 32.32 -23.31 -13.38
CA GLY A 102 33.21 -22.34 -12.73
C GLY A 102 33.33 -20.99 -13.44
N GLU A 103 32.83 -20.86 -14.68
CA GLU A 103 32.69 -19.56 -15.35
C GLU A 103 31.35 -18.91 -15.03
N LEU A 104 31.31 -17.58 -15.01
CA LEU A 104 30.08 -16.79 -14.82
C LEU A 104 29.28 -16.71 -16.13
N ALA A 105 27.95 -16.66 -16.00
CA ALA A 105 27.06 -16.31 -17.10
C ALA A 105 27.14 -14.80 -17.42
N HIS A 106 26.52 -14.38 -18.53
CA HIS A 106 26.56 -12.98 -18.98
C HIS A 106 25.98 -12.00 -17.95
N ALA A 107 24.79 -12.29 -17.42
CA ALA A 107 24.16 -11.47 -16.37
C ALA A 107 24.99 -11.42 -15.09
N GLU A 108 25.53 -12.57 -14.67
CA GLU A 108 26.35 -12.70 -13.46
C GLU A 108 27.61 -11.83 -13.56
N ARG A 109 28.36 -11.99 -14.65
CA ARG A 109 29.58 -11.21 -14.90
C ARG A 109 29.29 -9.71 -15.03
N ILE A 110 28.28 -9.33 -15.82
CA ILE A 110 27.95 -7.92 -16.06
C ILE A 110 27.44 -7.23 -14.79
N LEU A 111 26.70 -7.92 -13.91
CA LEU A 111 26.28 -7.34 -12.64
C LEU A 111 27.46 -7.16 -11.67
N THR A 112 28.36 -8.16 -11.57
CA THR A 112 29.60 -8.02 -10.78
C THR A 112 30.48 -6.87 -11.28
N GLU A 113 30.62 -6.70 -12.61
CA GLU A 113 31.35 -5.58 -13.22
C GLU A 113 30.67 -4.21 -12.97
N ALA A 114 29.34 -4.12 -13.12
CA ALA A 114 28.60 -2.86 -12.99
C ALA A 114 28.38 -2.39 -11.54
N ALA A 115 28.50 -3.30 -10.57
CA ALA A 115 28.35 -3.03 -9.14
C ALA A 115 29.70 -2.88 -8.40
N GLU A 116 30.84 -2.88 -9.10
CA GLU A 116 32.17 -2.73 -8.49
C GLU A 116 32.24 -1.48 -7.61
N GLY A 117 32.68 -1.65 -6.36
CA GLY A 117 32.75 -0.58 -5.35
C GLY A 117 31.40 -0.16 -4.73
N ARG A 118 30.28 -0.75 -5.16
CA ARG A 118 28.94 -0.51 -4.58
C ARG A 118 28.34 -1.74 -3.87
N LEU A 119 28.54 -2.93 -4.43
CA LEU A 119 28.08 -4.21 -3.86
C LEU A 119 29.16 -5.28 -4.04
N ILE A 120 29.21 -6.25 -3.13
CA ILE A 120 29.96 -7.49 -3.32
C ILE A 120 28.99 -8.56 -3.84
N VAL A 121 29.13 -8.99 -5.09
CA VAL A 121 28.18 -9.88 -5.77
C VAL A 121 28.71 -11.32 -5.83
N ASP A 122 28.11 -12.22 -5.05
CA ASP A 122 28.41 -13.67 -5.07
C ASP A 122 27.39 -14.42 -5.95
N CYS A 123 27.84 -14.94 -7.09
CA CYS A 123 26.97 -15.53 -8.13
C CYS A 123 26.87 -17.07 -8.04
N THR A 124 25.65 -17.61 -7.91
CA THR A 124 25.39 -19.05 -7.73
C THR A 124 24.27 -19.60 -8.62
N GLN A 125 24.38 -20.89 -8.95
CA GLN A 125 23.29 -21.70 -9.54
C GLN A 125 22.87 -22.88 -8.64
N ASP A 126 23.42 -22.97 -7.44
CA ASP A 126 23.04 -23.96 -6.44
C ASP A 126 21.98 -23.41 -5.48
N CYS A 127 20.77 -23.97 -5.57
CA CYS A 127 19.65 -23.67 -4.68
C CYS A 127 19.90 -24.03 -3.21
N SER A 128 20.85 -24.91 -2.88
CA SER A 128 21.18 -25.26 -1.49
C SER A 128 21.71 -24.06 -0.68
N THR A 129 22.23 -23.04 -1.38
CA THR A 129 22.69 -21.77 -0.81
C THR A 129 21.58 -20.92 -0.19
N ILE A 130 20.30 -21.19 -0.48
CA ILE A 130 19.16 -20.52 0.15
C ILE A 130 18.78 -21.27 1.43
N ASN A 131 19.50 -20.97 2.51
CA ASN A 131 19.31 -21.49 3.85
C ASN A 131 19.66 -20.43 4.90
N ALA A 132 19.15 -20.55 6.13
CA ALA A 132 19.29 -19.51 7.15
C ALA A 132 20.75 -19.15 7.52
N GLU A 133 21.66 -20.14 7.59
CA GLU A 133 23.07 -19.89 7.92
C GLU A 133 23.75 -19.09 6.80
N ASN A 134 23.44 -19.38 5.54
CA ASN A 134 24.04 -18.71 4.41
C ASN A 134 23.40 -17.34 4.14
N LEU A 135 22.09 -17.20 4.26
CA LEU A 135 21.37 -15.92 4.12
C LEU A 135 21.84 -14.87 5.14
N ALA A 136 22.23 -15.28 6.35
CA ALA A 136 22.80 -14.40 7.38
C ALA A 136 24.17 -13.78 7.03
N LYS A 137 24.72 -14.07 5.84
CA LYS A 137 25.98 -13.52 5.30
C LYS A 137 25.73 -12.43 4.24
N TYR A 138 24.48 -12.09 3.96
CA TYR A 138 24.08 -11.19 2.88
C TYR A 138 23.07 -10.15 3.35
N ASP A 139 23.19 -8.95 2.78
CA ASP A 139 22.21 -7.88 2.91
C ASP A 139 21.09 -8.05 1.88
N ALA A 140 21.44 -8.58 0.69
CA ALA A 140 20.52 -8.77 -0.43
C ALA A 140 20.61 -10.14 -1.09
N VAL A 141 19.49 -10.57 -1.68
CA VAL A 141 19.37 -11.77 -2.52
C VAL A 141 18.67 -11.37 -3.82
N LEU A 142 19.34 -11.54 -4.97
CA LEU A 142 18.76 -11.34 -6.30
C LEU A 142 18.42 -12.68 -6.94
N PHE A 143 17.19 -12.83 -7.43
CA PHE A 143 16.74 -13.98 -8.21
C PHE A 143 16.63 -13.63 -9.70
N TYR A 144 17.41 -14.29 -10.55
CA TYR A 144 17.08 -14.53 -11.97
C TYR A 144 16.75 -16.03 -12.09
N THR A 145 15.57 -16.42 -11.65
CA THR A 145 15.19 -17.84 -11.49
C THR A 145 13.98 -18.20 -12.32
N THR A 146 13.74 -19.49 -12.56
CA THR A 146 12.56 -19.95 -13.33
C THR A 146 12.10 -21.33 -12.87
N GLY A 147 10.79 -21.51 -12.68
CA GLY A 147 10.14 -22.76 -12.29
C GLY A 147 10.02 -23.00 -10.77
N GLU A 148 9.66 -24.21 -10.39
CA GLU A 148 9.68 -24.67 -9.00
C GLU A 148 11.11 -25.10 -8.65
N LEU A 149 11.85 -24.28 -7.90
CA LEU A 149 13.28 -24.49 -7.64
C LEU A 149 13.51 -25.59 -6.59
N PRO A 150 14.63 -26.34 -6.67
CA PRO A 150 15.02 -27.34 -5.66
C PRO A 150 15.59 -26.72 -4.37
N ILE A 151 14.88 -25.76 -3.78
CA ILE A 151 15.10 -25.25 -2.42
C ILE A 151 14.18 -26.02 -1.48
N SER A 152 14.68 -26.47 -0.32
CA SER A 152 13.86 -27.21 0.66
C SER A 152 12.82 -26.30 1.33
N GLU A 153 11.82 -26.89 2.00
CA GLU A 153 10.79 -26.11 2.69
C GLU A 153 11.38 -25.26 3.83
N GLU A 154 12.45 -25.72 4.48
CA GLU A 154 13.21 -24.95 5.47
C GLU A 154 13.94 -23.78 4.82
N GLY A 155 14.52 -23.96 3.62
CA GLY A 155 15.17 -22.90 2.85
C GLY A 155 14.18 -21.85 2.34
N LYS A 156 13.01 -22.29 1.88
CA LYS A 156 11.87 -21.44 1.51
C LYS A 156 11.38 -20.61 2.70
N ALA A 157 11.16 -21.24 3.85
CA ALA A 157 10.76 -20.55 5.07
C ALA A 157 11.84 -19.57 5.56
N ALA A 158 13.12 -19.95 5.49
CA ALA A 158 14.25 -19.10 5.84
C ALA A 158 14.34 -17.86 4.94
N LEU A 159 14.13 -17.97 3.63
CA LEU A 159 14.10 -16.82 2.71
C LEU A 159 13.01 -15.82 3.11
N ILE A 160 11.78 -16.31 3.33
CA ILE A 160 10.64 -15.44 3.69
C ILE A 160 10.86 -14.77 5.06
N GLU A 161 11.39 -15.49 6.05
CA GLU A 161 11.62 -14.92 7.40
C GLU A 161 12.83 -13.98 7.44
N TRP A 162 13.92 -14.30 6.72
CA TRP A 162 15.07 -13.41 6.55
C TRP A 162 14.65 -12.08 5.90
N THR A 163 13.85 -12.11 4.84
CA THR A 163 13.27 -10.88 4.26
C THR A 163 12.35 -10.17 5.26
N ARG A 164 11.45 -10.91 5.94
CA ARG A 164 10.54 -10.35 6.95
C ARG A 164 11.26 -9.65 8.12
N THR A 165 12.47 -10.09 8.45
CA THR A 165 13.26 -9.58 9.59
C THR A 165 14.30 -8.52 9.23
N GLY A 166 14.57 -8.28 7.94
CA GLY A 166 15.41 -7.15 7.50
C GLY A 166 16.06 -7.32 6.12
N GLY A 167 16.19 -8.54 5.60
CA GLY A 167 16.87 -8.82 4.34
C GLY A 167 16.20 -8.23 3.10
N ALA A 168 17.00 -7.86 2.10
CA ALA A 168 16.54 -7.28 0.85
C ALA A 168 16.32 -8.37 -0.22
N PHE A 169 15.07 -8.65 -0.59
CA PHE A 169 14.78 -9.53 -1.73
C PHE A 169 14.70 -8.73 -3.04
N CYS A 170 15.39 -9.19 -4.08
CA CYS A 170 15.34 -8.61 -5.40
C CYS A 170 14.96 -9.67 -6.44
N GLY A 171 14.12 -9.30 -7.40
CA GLY A 171 13.78 -10.15 -8.55
C GLY A 171 14.04 -9.44 -9.87
N VAL A 172 14.54 -10.18 -10.86
CA VAL A 172 14.76 -9.67 -12.21
C VAL A 172 14.14 -10.62 -13.24
N HIS A 173 13.52 -10.06 -14.27
CA HIS A 173 12.83 -10.74 -15.38
C HIS A 173 11.97 -11.93 -14.93
N CYS A 174 12.48 -13.15 -15.11
CA CYS A 174 11.77 -14.42 -14.86
C CYS A 174 11.53 -14.77 -13.38
N ALA A 175 11.95 -13.96 -12.40
CA ALA A 175 11.62 -14.17 -10.99
C ALA A 175 10.10 -14.32 -10.73
N THR A 176 9.24 -13.68 -11.52
CA THR A 176 7.76 -13.86 -11.46
C THR A 176 7.25 -15.15 -12.11
N ASP A 177 8.10 -15.89 -12.81
CA ASP A 177 7.88 -17.25 -13.34
C ASP A 177 8.55 -18.32 -12.46
N THR A 178 8.67 -18.03 -11.15
CA THR A 178 9.25 -18.90 -10.12
C THR A 178 8.22 -19.19 -9.02
N PHE A 179 8.21 -20.42 -8.48
CA PHE A 179 7.43 -20.82 -7.29
C PHE A 179 5.94 -20.45 -7.30
N TYR A 180 5.20 -20.83 -8.34
CA TYR A 180 3.74 -20.68 -8.38
C TYR A 180 3.02 -21.44 -7.26
N GLN A 181 3.64 -22.51 -6.74
CA GLN A 181 3.09 -23.33 -5.67
C GLN A 181 3.42 -22.80 -4.25
N PHE A 182 4.16 -21.69 -4.12
CA PHE A 182 4.55 -21.11 -2.82
C PHE A 182 3.88 -19.73 -2.60
N PRO A 183 2.80 -19.65 -1.80
CA PRO A 183 2.01 -18.43 -1.64
C PRO A 183 2.78 -17.25 -1.03
N ASP A 184 3.70 -17.51 -0.10
CA ASP A 184 4.51 -16.44 0.51
C ASP A 184 5.49 -15.83 -0.49
N TYR A 185 6.05 -16.62 -1.42
CA TYR A 185 6.89 -16.10 -2.50
C TYR A 185 6.07 -15.27 -3.50
N MET A 186 4.86 -15.74 -3.86
CA MET A 186 3.92 -14.95 -4.67
C MET A 186 3.54 -13.63 -3.97
N GLY A 187 3.37 -13.64 -2.64
CA GLY A 187 3.17 -12.44 -1.82
C GLY A 187 4.38 -11.51 -1.79
N LEU A 188 5.58 -12.09 -1.70
CA LEU A 188 6.86 -11.38 -1.70
C LEU A 188 7.11 -10.69 -3.05
N VAL A 189 7.17 -11.42 -4.16
CA VAL A 189 7.40 -10.84 -5.49
C VAL A 189 6.21 -10.00 -5.99
N GLY A 190 4.98 -10.31 -5.55
CA GLY A 190 3.80 -9.45 -5.70
C GLY A 190 3.02 -9.58 -7.01
N GLY A 191 3.43 -10.45 -7.92
CA GLY A 191 2.76 -10.74 -9.19
C GLY A 191 3.27 -12.04 -9.82
N ALA A 192 2.44 -12.70 -10.62
CA ALA A 192 2.77 -13.98 -11.25
C ALA A 192 2.78 -13.82 -12.78
N PHE A 193 3.77 -14.40 -13.47
CA PHE A 193 3.91 -14.29 -14.93
C PHE A 193 2.67 -14.83 -15.66
N ASP A 194 2.24 -14.13 -16.71
CA ASP A 194 1.10 -14.51 -17.56
C ASP A 194 1.38 -14.25 -19.05
N GLY A 195 2.62 -14.53 -19.46
CA GLY A 195 3.08 -14.40 -20.85
C GLY A 195 3.79 -13.08 -21.14
N HIS A 196 4.41 -13.05 -22.32
CA HIS A 196 5.32 -12.02 -22.81
C HIS A 196 4.83 -11.47 -24.17
N PRO A 197 3.78 -10.62 -24.22
CA PRO A 197 3.16 -10.27 -25.49
C PRO A 197 3.94 -9.25 -26.35
N TRP A 198 5.02 -8.65 -25.84
CA TRP A 198 5.88 -7.68 -26.55
C TRP A 198 7.35 -8.14 -26.54
N HIS A 199 7.91 -8.37 -27.72
CA HIS A 199 9.31 -8.80 -27.96
C HIS A 199 9.98 -7.76 -28.89
N GLU A 200 9.87 -6.49 -28.54
CA GLU A 200 9.94 -5.38 -29.49
C GLU A 200 10.36 -4.07 -28.82
N GLN A 201 10.43 -2.96 -29.58
CA GLN A 201 10.63 -1.65 -28.99
C GLN A 201 9.37 -1.19 -28.26
N VAL A 202 9.52 -0.90 -26.97
CA VAL A 202 8.46 -0.46 -26.06
C VAL A 202 8.81 0.89 -25.43
N THR A 203 7.79 1.58 -24.93
CA THR A 203 7.98 2.79 -24.12
C THR A 203 7.51 2.52 -22.68
N MET A 204 8.44 2.56 -21.73
CA MET A 204 8.13 2.62 -20.32
C MET A 204 7.80 4.05 -19.91
N LYS A 205 6.68 4.22 -19.20
CA LYS A 205 6.38 5.38 -18.36
C LYS A 205 7.14 5.22 -17.04
N VAL A 206 7.82 6.28 -16.61
CA VAL A 206 8.44 6.33 -15.28
C VAL A 206 7.42 6.97 -14.32
N GLU A 207 7.01 6.24 -13.28
CA GLU A 207 5.90 6.65 -12.40
C GLU A 207 6.38 7.39 -11.14
N ASP A 208 7.55 7.00 -10.61
CA ASP A 208 8.31 7.78 -9.65
C ASP A 208 9.70 8.09 -10.22
N ARG A 209 10.12 9.35 -10.11
CA ARG A 209 11.42 9.88 -10.57
C ARG A 209 12.30 10.38 -9.41
N SER A 210 11.95 10.01 -8.18
CA SER A 210 12.71 10.29 -6.96
C SER A 210 13.34 9.03 -6.34
N HIS A 211 12.71 7.86 -6.53
CA HIS A 211 13.27 6.55 -6.16
C HIS A 211 14.63 6.28 -6.84
N PRO A 212 15.65 5.74 -6.15
CA PRO A 212 17.00 5.58 -6.70
C PRO A 212 17.05 4.80 -8.02
N ALA A 213 16.32 3.68 -8.11
CA ALA A 213 16.17 2.87 -9.33
C ALA A 213 15.65 3.63 -10.59
N THR A 214 15.13 4.84 -10.46
CA THR A 214 14.50 5.58 -11.57
C THR A 214 14.83 7.08 -11.61
N ALA A 215 15.61 7.60 -10.65
CA ALA A 215 15.95 9.02 -10.55
C ALA A 215 16.82 9.54 -11.71
N HIS A 216 17.62 8.66 -12.33
CA HIS A 216 18.40 8.94 -13.54
C HIS A 216 17.57 9.00 -14.84
N LEU A 217 16.29 8.58 -14.80
CA LEU A 217 15.44 8.47 -15.98
C LEU A 217 14.68 9.76 -16.31
N GLY A 218 14.33 9.90 -17.60
CA GLY A 218 13.32 10.85 -18.05
C GLY A 218 11.90 10.45 -17.61
N GLU A 219 10.89 11.16 -18.09
CA GLU A 219 9.47 10.77 -17.87
C GLU A 219 9.11 9.46 -18.60
N LYS A 220 9.90 9.11 -19.63
CA LYS A 220 9.77 7.89 -20.41
C LYS A 220 11.15 7.29 -20.68
N TRP A 221 11.21 5.97 -20.76
CA TRP A 221 12.39 5.21 -21.19
C TRP A 221 11.98 4.28 -22.33
N VAL A 222 12.66 4.41 -23.48
CA VAL A 222 12.42 3.58 -24.67
C VAL A 222 13.54 2.55 -24.77
N LEU A 223 13.18 1.28 -24.91
CA LEU A 223 14.11 0.15 -25.03
C LEU A 223 13.50 -0.99 -25.85
N VAL A 224 14.31 -1.99 -26.19
CA VAL A 224 13.88 -3.25 -26.81
C VAL A 224 14.14 -4.36 -25.80
N ASP A 225 13.11 -5.11 -25.40
CA ASP A 225 13.24 -6.25 -24.50
C ASP A 225 12.07 -7.25 -24.67
N GLU A 226 12.12 -8.38 -23.98
CA GLU A 226 10.94 -9.23 -23.78
C GLU A 226 10.15 -8.74 -22.56
N ILE A 227 8.94 -8.22 -22.78
CA ILE A 227 8.13 -7.60 -21.73
C ILE A 227 6.98 -8.49 -21.30
N TYR A 228 6.93 -8.73 -19.98
CA TYR A 228 5.93 -9.55 -19.32
C TYR A 228 4.62 -8.80 -19.02
N GLN A 229 3.55 -9.57 -18.85
CA GLN A 229 2.32 -9.16 -18.16
C GLN A 229 2.02 -10.11 -17.00
N PHE A 230 1.24 -9.64 -16.02
CA PHE A 230 1.08 -10.34 -14.73
C PHE A 230 -0.38 -10.68 -14.40
N LYS A 231 -0.61 -11.97 -14.10
CA LYS A 231 -1.80 -12.46 -13.41
C LYS A 231 -1.64 -12.27 -11.91
N TRP A 232 -2.76 -12.30 -11.18
CA TRP A 232 -2.81 -12.10 -9.73
C TRP A 232 -2.21 -10.76 -9.26
N TRP A 233 -1.99 -9.81 -10.16
CA TRP A 233 -1.33 -8.52 -9.88
C TRP A 233 -2.29 -7.41 -9.40
N ARG A 234 -1.81 -6.63 -8.43
CA ARG A 234 -2.39 -5.41 -7.85
C ARG A 234 -1.31 -4.37 -7.56
N ARG A 235 -1.65 -3.08 -7.71
CA ARG A 235 -0.76 -1.96 -7.34
C ARG A 235 -0.57 -1.78 -5.84
N HIS A 236 -1.56 -2.10 -5.02
CA HIS A 236 -1.33 -2.23 -3.58
C HIS A 236 -0.99 -3.71 -3.26
N PRO A 237 0.07 -4.01 -2.49
CA PRO A 237 1.07 -3.11 -1.86
C PRO A 237 2.30 -2.79 -2.76
N ASN A 238 2.31 -3.21 -4.02
CA ASN A 238 3.46 -3.08 -4.93
C ASN A 238 3.61 -1.66 -5.54
N TYR A 239 4.39 -0.79 -4.91
CA TYR A 239 4.69 0.57 -5.37
C TYR A 239 5.34 0.58 -6.76
N VAL A 240 4.60 1.02 -7.78
CA VAL A 240 5.03 0.93 -9.19
C VAL A 240 6.02 2.05 -9.54
N LEU A 241 7.18 1.65 -10.07
CA LEU A 241 8.27 2.51 -10.50
C LEU A 241 8.25 2.70 -12.02
N LEU A 242 8.03 1.61 -12.76
CA LEU A 242 7.90 1.59 -14.23
C LEU A 242 6.62 0.86 -14.64
N SER A 243 5.96 1.32 -15.70
CA SER A 243 4.88 0.62 -16.40
C SER A 243 4.93 0.90 -17.90
N LEU A 244 4.30 0.06 -18.73
CA LEU A 244 4.17 0.35 -20.16
C LEU A 244 3.29 1.59 -20.37
N ASP A 245 3.79 2.54 -21.16
CA ASP A 245 3.00 3.65 -21.66
C ASP A 245 1.99 3.12 -22.69
N THR A 246 0.77 2.83 -22.24
CA THR A 246 -0.31 2.31 -23.09
C THR A 246 -0.88 3.32 -24.10
N GLY A 247 -0.36 4.57 -24.11
CA GLY A 247 -0.60 5.57 -25.14
C GLY A 247 0.53 5.68 -26.18
N ALA A 248 1.69 5.06 -25.93
CA ALA A 248 2.83 5.01 -26.85
C ALA A 248 3.19 3.58 -27.33
N THR A 249 2.71 2.55 -26.66
CA THR A 249 2.94 1.12 -26.97
C THR A 249 1.62 0.43 -27.31
N ASP A 250 1.58 -0.41 -28.35
CA ASP A 250 0.39 -1.19 -28.69
C ASP A 250 0.17 -2.34 -27.69
N VAL A 251 -0.73 -2.12 -26.73
CA VAL A 251 -1.10 -3.12 -25.73
C VAL A 251 -2.32 -3.98 -26.11
N ALA A 252 -2.74 -4.02 -27.39
CA ALA A 252 -3.87 -4.86 -27.83
C ALA A 252 -3.64 -6.38 -27.67
N ARG A 253 -2.38 -6.80 -27.53
CA ARG A 253 -1.99 -8.19 -27.19
C ARG A 253 -2.01 -8.50 -25.69
N GLY A 254 -2.22 -7.49 -24.84
CA GLY A 254 -2.30 -7.66 -23.39
C GLY A 254 -3.67 -8.19 -22.93
N LYS A 255 -3.66 -9.04 -21.90
CA LYS A 255 -4.84 -9.73 -21.36
C LYS A 255 -5.62 -8.91 -20.32
N ARG A 256 -5.01 -7.86 -19.75
CA ARG A 256 -5.55 -7.17 -18.56
C ARG A 256 -6.64 -6.17 -18.95
N ALA A 257 -7.85 -6.40 -18.43
CA ALA A 257 -8.99 -5.51 -18.62
C ALA A 257 -8.77 -4.08 -18.06
N ASP A 258 -8.01 -3.95 -16.95
CA ASP A 258 -7.66 -2.66 -16.36
C ASP A 258 -6.49 -1.93 -17.07
N ARG A 259 -5.86 -2.59 -18.06
CA ARG A 259 -4.69 -2.11 -18.82
C ARG A 259 -3.48 -1.73 -17.94
N ASP A 260 -3.41 -2.22 -16.70
CA ASP A 260 -2.30 -1.94 -15.79
C ASP A 260 -1.12 -2.89 -16.03
N TYR A 261 -0.19 -2.47 -16.88
CA TYR A 261 1.01 -3.23 -17.24
C TYR A 261 2.24 -2.65 -16.52
N ALA A 262 2.28 -2.81 -15.19
CA ALA A 262 3.48 -2.54 -14.40
C ALA A 262 4.68 -3.37 -14.89
N ASN A 263 5.89 -2.87 -14.70
CA ASN A 263 7.12 -3.48 -15.19
C ASN A 263 8.33 -3.32 -14.26
N SER A 264 8.28 -2.40 -13.30
CA SER A 264 9.13 -2.44 -12.11
C SER A 264 8.35 -1.89 -10.92
N TRP A 265 8.56 -2.48 -9.75
CA TRP A 265 7.91 -2.09 -8.52
C TRP A 265 8.76 -2.44 -7.30
N CYS A 266 8.41 -1.85 -6.16
CA CYS A 266 9.02 -2.16 -4.87
C CYS A 266 7.97 -2.17 -3.74
N LYS A 267 8.32 -2.69 -2.57
CA LYS A 267 7.53 -2.57 -1.33
C LYS A 267 8.35 -2.94 -0.09
N ASP A 268 7.88 -2.52 1.08
CA ASP A 268 8.31 -3.10 2.35
C ASP A 268 7.68 -4.50 2.54
N PHE A 269 8.43 -5.42 3.14
CA PHE A 269 7.99 -6.78 3.47
C PHE A 269 8.43 -7.12 4.90
N GLY A 270 7.61 -6.75 5.88
CA GLY A 270 8.00 -6.82 7.29
C GLY A 270 8.94 -5.66 7.64
N GLN A 271 10.16 -5.97 8.04
CA GLN A 271 11.25 -4.99 8.25
C GLN A 271 12.20 -4.87 7.05
N GLY A 272 12.34 -5.94 6.25
CA GLY A 272 13.07 -5.89 4.98
C GLY A 272 12.18 -5.41 3.82
N LYS A 273 12.70 -5.52 2.61
CA LYS A 273 12.10 -4.93 1.40
C LYS A 273 12.16 -5.87 0.20
N MET A 274 11.33 -5.56 -0.79
CA MET A 274 11.34 -6.19 -2.10
C MET A 274 11.47 -5.16 -3.22
N PHE A 275 12.38 -5.39 -4.16
CA PHE A 275 12.43 -4.72 -5.47
C PHE A 275 12.27 -5.74 -6.61
N TYR A 276 11.57 -5.36 -7.68
CA TYR A 276 11.46 -6.15 -8.89
C TYR A 276 11.56 -5.30 -10.16
N THR A 277 12.16 -5.87 -11.21
CA THR A 277 12.05 -5.36 -12.58
C THR A 277 11.83 -6.51 -13.56
N ALA A 278 10.89 -6.34 -14.50
CA ALA A 278 10.56 -7.30 -15.55
C ALA A 278 11.56 -7.28 -16.71
N LEU A 279 12.45 -6.29 -16.72
CA LEU A 279 13.48 -6.09 -17.74
C LEU A 279 14.66 -7.05 -17.52
N GLY A 280 15.45 -7.27 -18.57
CA GLY A 280 16.70 -8.03 -18.53
C GLY A 280 16.66 -9.38 -19.25
N HIS A 281 15.77 -9.60 -20.21
CA HIS A 281 15.80 -10.85 -21.01
C HIS A 281 17.06 -10.91 -21.89
N ARG A 282 17.35 -9.80 -22.57
CA ARG A 282 18.36 -9.75 -23.63
C ARG A 282 19.75 -9.37 -23.14
N GLU A 283 20.77 -9.95 -23.75
CA GLU A 283 22.18 -9.68 -23.44
C GLU A 283 22.59 -8.20 -23.61
N ASP A 284 21.99 -7.49 -24.57
CA ASP A 284 22.27 -6.06 -24.81
C ASP A 284 21.64 -5.14 -23.75
N VAL A 285 20.52 -5.55 -23.13
CA VAL A 285 19.91 -4.85 -21.99
C VAL A 285 20.83 -4.89 -20.77
N TRP A 286 21.46 -6.03 -20.46
CA TRP A 286 22.45 -6.11 -19.37
C TRP A 286 23.63 -5.17 -19.59
N THR A 287 24.10 -5.00 -20.84
CA THR A 287 25.20 -4.07 -21.17
C THR A 287 24.80 -2.59 -21.23
N ASN A 288 23.51 -2.26 -21.05
CA ASN A 288 23.04 -0.88 -21.10
C ASN A 288 23.22 -0.20 -19.73
N PRO A 289 24.04 0.86 -19.60
CA PRO A 289 24.28 1.53 -18.32
C PRO A 289 23.01 2.11 -17.69
N VAL A 290 21.98 2.42 -18.49
CA VAL A 290 20.68 2.89 -17.98
C VAL A 290 19.92 1.77 -17.24
N PHE A 291 20.04 0.52 -17.73
CA PHE A 291 19.47 -0.65 -17.05
C PHE A 291 20.32 -1.07 -15.84
N GLN A 292 21.64 -1.02 -15.95
CA GLN A 292 22.54 -1.31 -14.83
C GLN A 292 22.25 -0.40 -13.62
N GLU A 293 22.12 0.90 -13.84
CA GLU A 293 21.78 1.86 -12.78
C GLU A 293 20.34 1.68 -12.25
N HIS A 294 19.39 1.28 -13.11
CA HIS A 294 18.04 0.93 -12.68
C HIS A 294 18.02 -0.30 -11.76
N LEU A 295 18.76 -1.36 -12.11
CA LEU A 295 18.85 -2.58 -11.32
C LEU A 295 19.58 -2.36 -10.00
N ILE A 296 20.76 -1.71 -10.04
CA ILE A 296 21.58 -1.51 -8.83
C ILE A 296 20.93 -0.50 -7.89
N GLY A 297 20.38 0.62 -8.38
CA GLY A 297 19.60 1.56 -7.55
C GLY A 297 18.32 0.93 -6.96
N GLY A 298 17.79 -0.14 -7.58
CA GLY A 298 16.72 -0.95 -7.01
C GLY A 298 17.19 -1.84 -5.85
N ILE A 299 18.37 -2.45 -5.99
CA ILE A 299 19.01 -3.27 -4.95
C ILE A 299 19.45 -2.41 -3.77
N GLU A 300 20.08 -1.27 -4.02
CA GLU A 300 20.49 -0.28 -2.99
C GLU A 300 19.28 0.23 -2.19
N TRP A 301 18.17 0.56 -2.85
CA TRP A 301 16.93 0.91 -2.16
C TRP A 301 16.37 -0.26 -1.33
N ALA A 302 16.45 -1.49 -1.83
CA ALA A 302 15.96 -2.65 -1.09
C ALA A 302 16.81 -2.94 0.17
N ILE A 303 18.11 -2.62 0.15
CA ILE A 303 19.03 -2.78 1.30
C ILE A 303 18.78 -1.71 2.38
N GLY A 304 18.63 -0.43 2.01
CA GLY A 304 18.63 0.67 2.99
C GLY A 304 17.77 1.89 2.66
N GLY A 305 16.91 1.82 1.64
CA GLY A 305 16.06 2.93 1.21
C GLY A 305 14.87 3.20 2.14
N GLU A 306 14.30 4.41 2.06
CA GLU A 306 13.12 4.76 2.85
C GLU A 306 11.88 3.92 2.49
N SER A 307 10.94 3.79 3.43
CA SER A 307 9.67 3.07 3.24
C SER A 307 8.77 3.75 2.22
N VAL A 308 8.28 2.98 1.25
CA VAL A 308 7.32 3.43 0.23
C VAL A 308 5.89 3.13 0.63
N SER A 309 4.95 3.98 0.22
CA SER A 309 3.51 3.75 0.41
C SER A 309 2.76 3.97 -0.89
N VAL A 310 1.86 3.05 -1.24
CA VAL A 310 1.12 3.10 -2.51
C VAL A 310 0.04 4.19 -2.41
N PRO A 311 0.08 5.22 -3.27
CA PRO A 311 -0.91 6.29 -3.22
C PRO A 311 -2.28 5.78 -3.66
N LYS A 312 -3.34 6.25 -2.99
CA LYS A 312 -4.72 6.12 -3.48
C LYS A 312 -4.80 6.66 -4.93
N PRO A 313 -5.41 5.92 -5.88
CA PRO A 313 -5.63 6.44 -7.24
C PRO A 313 -6.35 7.79 -7.22
N ALA A 314 -5.99 8.72 -8.13
CA ALA A 314 -6.47 10.09 -8.08
C ALA A 314 -8.01 10.15 -8.20
N GLU A 315 -8.53 9.35 -9.11
CA GLU A 315 -9.93 9.13 -9.46
C GLU A 315 -10.73 8.28 -8.44
N ALA A 316 -10.06 7.61 -7.49
CA ALA A 316 -10.75 6.80 -6.49
C ALA A 316 -11.49 7.65 -5.44
N ILE A 317 -12.75 7.29 -5.17
CA ILE A 317 -13.61 7.90 -4.16
C ILE A 317 -13.10 7.50 -2.76
N SER A 318 -12.67 8.47 -1.96
CA SER A 318 -12.31 8.22 -0.56
C SER A 318 -13.57 8.04 0.29
N LEU A 319 -13.61 6.93 1.05
CA LEU A 319 -14.67 6.60 2.01
C LEU A 319 -14.18 6.79 3.45
N LEU A 320 -12.87 6.61 3.69
CA LEU A 320 -12.21 6.81 4.99
C LEU A 320 -10.77 7.32 4.82
N ASP A 321 -10.61 8.58 4.41
CA ASP A 321 -9.39 9.34 4.73
C ASP A 321 -9.44 9.71 6.22
N ALA A 322 -8.93 8.82 7.06
CA ALA A 322 -8.94 9.03 8.51
C ALA A 322 -8.11 10.26 8.95
N GLY A 323 -7.15 10.72 8.14
CA GLY A 323 -6.38 11.94 8.38
C GLY A 323 -7.26 13.20 8.43
N HIS A 324 -8.30 13.24 7.59
CA HIS A 324 -9.19 14.38 7.41
C HIS A 324 -10.20 14.56 8.59
N PRO A 325 -10.32 15.77 9.19
CA PRO A 325 -11.16 15.97 10.40
C PRO A 325 -12.66 15.69 10.23
N GLY A 326 -13.18 15.75 9.01
CA GLY A 326 -14.61 15.54 8.73
C GLY A 326 -15.04 14.07 8.60
N THR A 327 -14.13 13.11 8.70
CA THR A 327 -14.33 11.78 8.10
C THR A 327 -15.46 10.94 8.72
N LEU A 328 -15.71 11.03 10.01
CA LEU A 328 -16.87 10.37 10.64
C LEU A 328 -18.23 10.87 10.10
N ALA A 329 -18.31 12.06 9.50
CA ALA A 329 -19.54 12.58 8.89
C ALA A 329 -19.97 11.76 7.67
N GLY A 330 -19.04 11.09 6.98
CA GLY A 330 -19.34 10.17 5.87
C GLY A 330 -20.06 8.89 6.31
N TRP A 331 -20.13 8.62 7.63
CA TRP A 331 -20.61 7.38 8.22
C TRP A 331 -21.84 7.60 9.13
N LYS A 332 -22.58 6.51 9.38
CA LYS A 332 -23.76 6.44 10.25
C LYS A 332 -23.85 5.06 10.92
N HIS A 333 -24.55 4.95 12.03
CA HIS A 333 -25.02 3.66 12.55
C HIS A 333 -26.14 3.09 11.64
N GLN A 334 -26.47 1.80 11.78
CA GLN A 334 -27.43 1.11 10.90
C GLN A 334 -28.83 1.74 10.90
N ASP A 335 -29.30 2.20 12.07
CA ASP A 335 -30.59 2.90 12.25
C ASP A 335 -30.62 4.35 11.71
N GLY A 336 -29.47 4.88 11.26
CA GLY A 336 -29.33 6.26 10.79
C GLY A 336 -28.67 7.23 11.78
N ALA A 337 -28.43 6.83 13.03
CA ALA A 337 -27.80 7.66 14.06
C ALA A 337 -26.34 8.05 13.70
N ALA A 338 -25.79 9.00 14.46
CA ALA A 338 -24.41 9.43 14.30
C ALA A 338 -23.42 8.28 14.60
N ALA A 339 -22.31 8.24 13.86
CA ALA A 339 -21.23 7.30 14.12
C ALA A 339 -20.61 7.54 15.51
N GLN A 340 -20.42 6.47 16.30
CA GLN A 340 -19.85 6.53 17.66
C GLN A 340 -18.43 5.98 17.79
N TRP A 341 -17.90 5.36 16.72
CA TRP A 341 -16.51 4.92 16.64
C TRP A 341 -15.56 6.13 16.71
N THR A 342 -14.36 5.93 17.25
CA THR A 342 -13.42 7.01 17.54
C THR A 342 -12.42 7.20 16.40
N LEU A 343 -11.87 8.41 16.27
CA LEU A 343 -10.61 8.61 15.53
C LEU A 343 -9.45 8.51 16.51
N VAL A 344 -8.42 7.75 16.15
CA VAL A 344 -7.20 7.52 16.94
C VAL A 344 -5.97 7.70 16.06
N GLY A 345 -4.84 8.12 16.63
CA GLY A 345 -3.61 8.39 15.88
C GLY A 345 -3.59 9.75 15.16
N GLU A 346 -2.45 10.05 14.55
CA GLU A 346 -2.17 11.33 13.90
C GLU A 346 -1.46 11.12 12.55
N GLY A 347 -1.47 12.15 11.70
CA GLY A 347 -0.90 12.07 10.35
C GLY A 347 -1.50 10.92 9.53
N THR A 348 -0.60 10.14 8.91
CA THR A 348 -0.89 8.93 8.11
C THR A 348 -1.29 7.71 8.95
N ASP A 349 -0.97 7.69 10.25
CA ASP A 349 -1.37 6.63 11.18
C ASP A 349 -2.70 6.91 11.90
N ARG A 350 -3.38 8.02 11.53
CA ARG A 350 -4.75 8.25 11.96
C ARG A 350 -5.68 7.18 11.38
N ALA A 351 -6.57 6.66 12.21
CA ALA A 351 -7.49 5.57 11.91
C ALA A 351 -8.85 5.78 12.58
N MET A 352 -9.89 5.16 12.03
CA MET A 352 -11.18 4.98 12.71
C MET A 352 -11.16 3.66 13.48
N GLN A 353 -11.34 3.70 14.80
CA GLN A 353 -11.36 2.52 15.66
C GLN A 353 -12.77 2.17 16.11
N VAL A 354 -13.15 0.90 15.97
CA VAL A 354 -14.38 0.32 16.54
C VAL A 354 -14.43 0.70 18.02
N LYS A 355 -15.57 1.27 18.44
CA LYS A 355 -15.92 1.45 19.85
C LYS A 355 -16.88 0.32 20.22
N PRO A 356 -16.41 -0.74 20.91
CA PRO A 356 -17.19 -1.95 21.14
C PRO A 356 -18.57 -1.70 21.77
N GLY A 357 -19.58 -2.40 21.28
CA GLY A 357 -20.96 -2.29 21.75
C GLY A 357 -21.66 -0.99 21.33
N THR A 358 -21.21 -0.33 20.25
CA THR A 358 -21.92 0.80 19.63
C THR A 358 -22.45 0.54 18.22
N GLY A 359 -22.25 -0.67 17.72
CA GLY A 359 -22.90 -1.18 16.52
C GLY A 359 -22.14 -0.88 15.24
N ASN A 360 -22.59 -1.53 14.17
CA ASN A 360 -21.97 -1.48 12.85
C ASN A 360 -22.08 -0.07 12.24
N LEU A 361 -21.02 0.40 11.58
CA LEU A 361 -21.06 1.64 10.83
C LEU A 361 -21.23 1.38 9.33
N MET A 362 -22.08 2.19 8.70
CA MET A 362 -22.34 2.19 7.27
C MET A 362 -21.98 3.54 6.65
N THR A 363 -21.49 3.55 5.42
CA THR A 363 -21.37 4.78 4.64
C THR A 363 -22.74 5.43 4.43
N ARG A 364 -22.79 6.76 4.43
CA ARG A 364 -23.98 7.52 3.99
C ARG A 364 -24.14 7.43 2.47
N ALA A 365 -23.03 7.46 1.74
CA ALA A 365 -22.99 7.15 0.32
C ALA A 365 -23.51 5.73 0.07
N GLN A 366 -24.26 5.55 -1.00
CA GLN A 366 -24.54 4.24 -1.58
C GLN A 366 -23.54 4.03 -2.71
N LEU A 367 -22.81 2.92 -2.64
CA LEU A 367 -21.92 2.40 -3.67
C LEU A 367 -22.77 1.52 -4.59
N GLY A 368 -22.39 1.36 -5.85
CA GLY A 368 -23.18 0.56 -6.79
C GLY A 368 -22.42 0.29 -8.09
N GLY A 369 -22.84 -0.76 -8.79
CA GLY A 369 -22.09 -1.28 -9.94
C GLY A 369 -20.83 -2.03 -9.49
N ASP A 370 -19.84 -2.09 -10.37
CA ASP A 370 -18.59 -2.82 -10.15
C ASP A 370 -17.47 -1.86 -9.71
N PHE A 371 -16.53 -2.36 -8.90
CA PHE A 371 -15.44 -1.54 -8.38
C PHE A 371 -14.28 -2.38 -7.83
N LEU A 372 -13.10 -1.75 -7.75
CA LEU A 372 -12.04 -2.12 -6.83
C LEU A 372 -12.25 -1.34 -5.51
N LEU A 373 -12.47 -2.04 -4.41
CA LEU A 373 -12.52 -1.51 -3.04
C LEU A 373 -11.19 -1.83 -2.35
N HIS A 374 -10.56 -0.83 -1.74
CA HIS A 374 -9.39 -1.00 -0.88
C HIS A 374 -9.72 -0.65 0.57
N VAL A 375 -9.20 -1.43 1.52
CA VAL A 375 -9.39 -1.28 2.97
C VAL A 375 -8.09 -1.63 3.70
N GLU A 376 -7.53 -0.70 4.48
CA GLU A 376 -6.54 -1.05 5.51
C GLU A 376 -7.23 -1.30 6.85
N PHE A 377 -6.84 -2.38 7.54
CA PHE A 377 -7.39 -2.77 8.84
C PHE A 377 -6.29 -3.28 9.80
N MET A 378 -6.49 -3.11 11.10
CA MET A 378 -5.62 -3.65 12.15
C MET A 378 -6.47 -4.34 13.21
N VAL A 379 -6.28 -5.65 13.35
CA VAL A 379 -6.89 -6.44 14.43
C VAL A 379 -6.11 -6.20 15.74
N PRO A 380 -6.80 -6.02 16.88
CA PRO A 380 -6.14 -5.84 18.17
C PRO A 380 -5.57 -7.16 18.69
N GLU A 381 -4.63 -7.08 19.62
CA GLU A 381 -4.33 -8.21 20.49
C GLU A 381 -5.53 -8.54 21.38
N THR A 382 -5.72 -9.83 21.67
CA THR A 382 -6.82 -10.35 22.51
C THR A 382 -6.27 -11.22 23.63
N PRO A 383 -6.99 -11.42 24.74
CA PRO A 383 -6.59 -12.36 25.78
C PRO A 383 -6.29 -13.77 25.23
N ALA A 384 -5.35 -14.47 25.86
CA ALA A 384 -4.82 -15.75 25.38
C ALA A 384 -5.83 -16.91 25.51
N ASP A 385 -6.95 -16.70 26.18
CA ASP A 385 -8.09 -17.60 26.29
C ASP A 385 -9.18 -17.39 25.21
N ASN A 386 -9.20 -16.25 24.50
CA ASN A 386 -10.11 -16.01 23.36
C ASN A 386 -9.92 -17.06 22.25
N ARG A 387 -11.01 -17.50 21.62
CA ARG A 387 -10.98 -18.59 20.60
C ARG A 387 -11.70 -18.19 19.31
N TRP A 388 -11.07 -18.48 18.17
CA TRP A 388 -11.66 -18.38 16.83
C TRP A 388 -12.39 -17.03 16.61
N GLN A 389 -13.73 -17.00 16.50
CA GLN A 389 -14.54 -15.77 16.32
C GLN A 389 -14.44 -14.71 17.43
N ASP A 390 -13.74 -14.99 18.53
CA ASP A 390 -13.47 -14.06 19.62
C ASP A 390 -12.04 -13.45 19.54
N ARG A 391 -11.29 -13.71 18.46
CA ARG A 391 -9.94 -13.17 18.24
C ARG A 391 -9.96 -11.95 17.33
N GLY A 392 -10.46 -10.81 17.83
CA GLY A 392 -10.33 -9.52 17.13
C GLY A 392 -11.26 -9.36 15.92
N ASN A 393 -12.47 -9.94 16.02
CA ASN A 393 -13.47 -10.05 14.97
C ASN A 393 -14.09 -8.70 14.53
N SER A 394 -14.33 -8.58 13.23
CA SER A 394 -15.07 -7.54 12.51
C SER A 394 -15.30 -8.05 11.07
N GLY A 395 -15.89 -7.26 10.18
CA GLY A 395 -16.15 -7.66 8.80
C GLY A 395 -16.32 -6.48 7.86
N VAL A 396 -15.87 -6.65 6.61
CA VAL A 396 -16.00 -5.69 5.51
C VAL A 396 -17.17 -6.12 4.62
N TYR A 397 -18.32 -5.48 4.80
CA TYR A 397 -19.58 -5.83 4.13
C TYR A 397 -19.80 -4.96 2.89
N ILE A 398 -19.49 -5.52 1.73
CA ILE A 398 -19.72 -4.87 0.43
C ILE A 398 -21.23 -4.80 0.17
N HIS A 399 -21.72 -3.63 -0.24
CA HIS A 399 -23.15 -3.30 -0.32
C HIS A 399 -23.96 -3.60 0.95
N GLY A 400 -23.31 -3.66 2.12
CA GLY A 400 -23.91 -4.04 3.40
C GLY A 400 -24.29 -5.51 3.50
N ARG A 401 -23.81 -6.36 2.57
CA ARG A 401 -24.39 -7.69 2.27
C ARG A 401 -23.38 -8.82 2.18
N TYR A 402 -22.23 -8.59 1.55
CA TYR A 402 -21.23 -9.63 1.31
C TYR A 402 -20.00 -9.35 2.17
N GLU A 403 -19.76 -10.19 3.17
CA GLU A 403 -18.74 -10.03 4.19
C GLU A 403 -17.43 -10.68 3.76
N VAL A 404 -16.39 -9.87 3.57
CA VAL A 404 -15.00 -10.33 3.67
C VAL A 404 -14.60 -10.21 5.14
N GLN A 405 -14.30 -11.36 5.76
CA GLN A 405 -14.13 -11.50 7.19
C GLN A 405 -12.85 -10.83 7.73
N VAL A 406 -12.91 -10.15 8.88
CA VAL A 406 -11.73 -9.59 9.57
C VAL A 406 -11.52 -10.30 10.90
N LEU A 407 -10.43 -11.06 11.03
CA LEU A 407 -10.13 -11.83 12.23
C LEU A 407 -8.61 -11.94 12.46
N ASN A 408 -8.18 -12.13 13.70
CA ASN A 408 -6.83 -12.61 13.98
C ASN A 408 -6.78 -14.14 13.78
N SER A 409 -6.66 -14.55 12.51
CA SER A 409 -6.37 -15.93 12.10
C SER A 409 -4.86 -16.17 11.90
N PHE A 410 -3.97 -15.28 12.39
CA PHE A 410 -2.53 -15.47 12.26
C PHE A 410 -2.07 -16.78 12.91
N GLY A 411 -1.20 -17.51 12.21
CA GLY A 411 -0.68 -18.82 12.62
C GLY A 411 -1.58 -20.02 12.28
N THR A 412 -2.83 -19.82 11.88
CA THR A 412 -3.73 -20.94 11.47
C THR A 412 -3.20 -21.60 10.18
N PRO A 413 -2.98 -22.93 10.15
CA PRO A 413 -2.58 -23.63 8.92
C PRO A 413 -3.62 -23.49 7.81
N ALA A 414 -3.20 -23.40 6.55
CA ALA A 414 -4.11 -23.22 5.41
C ALA A 414 -5.17 -24.33 5.30
N ALA A 415 -4.82 -25.57 5.69
CA ALA A 415 -5.74 -26.71 5.72
C ALA A 415 -6.78 -26.68 6.86
N GLU A 416 -6.64 -25.77 7.83
CA GLU A 416 -7.56 -25.60 8.97
C GLU A 416 -8.47 -24.36 8.85
N LEU A 417 -8.20 -23.50 7.85
CA LEU A 417 -8.99 -22.30 7.58
C LEU A 417 -10.46 -22.64 7.29
N ARG A 418 -11.34 -21.72 7.67
CA ARG A 418 -12.80 -21.84 7.50
C ARG A 418 -13.32 -20.61 6.77
N ALA A 419 -14.53 -20.69 6.23
CA ALA A 419 -15.17 -19.53 5.60
C ALA A 419 -15.47 -18.38 6.58
N GLY A 420 -15.31 -18.59 7.90
CA GLY A 420 -15.38 -17.56 8.94
C GLY A 420 -14.02 -17.15 9.52
N ASP A 421 -12.90 -17.61 8.95
CA ASP A 421 -11.56 -17.11 9.27
C ASP A 421 -11.20 -15.89 8.41
N CYS A 422 -10.16 -15.16 8.80
CA CYS A 422 -9.76 -13.90 8.15
C CYS A 422 -9.61 -14.05 6.63
N GLY A 423 -10.18 -13.10 5.88
CA GLY A 423 -10.20 -13.11 4.42
C GLY A 423 -11.24 -14.06 3.81
N GLY A 424 -11.86 -14.95 4.60
CA GLY A 424 -12.99 -15.77 4.15
C GLY A 424 -14.19 -14.93 3.73
N ILE A 425 -14.97 -15.42 2.76
CA ILE A 425 -16.27 -14.82 2.40
C ILE A 425 -17.30 -15.52 3.28
N TYR A 426 -17.91 -14.79 4.21
CA TYR A 426 -18.45 -15.40 5.43
C TYR A 426 -19.47 -16.50 5.18
N GLY A 427 -19.13 -17.73 5.59
CA GLY A 427 -19.98 -18.91 5.43
C GLY A 427 -20.14 -19.41 3.98
N LYS A 428 -19.41 -18.85 3.01
CA LYS A 428 -19.45 -19.21 1.59
C LYS A 428 -18.13 -19.79 1.09
N HIS A 429 -17.02 -19.05 1.21
CA HIS A 429 -15.72 -19.45 0.66
C HIS A 429 -14.60 -19.35 1.69
N VAL A 430 -13.80 -20.40 1.79
CA VAL A 430 -12.54 -20.42 2.57
C VAL A 430 -11.46 -19.68 1.79
N ALA A 431 -10.71 -18.79 2.45
CA ALA A 431 -9.54 -18.17 1.84
C ALA A 431 -8.52 -19.24 1.41
N ARG A 432 -8.02 -19.18 0.17
CA ARG A 432 -7.09 -20.20 -0.38
C ARG A 432 -5.85 -20.43 0.46
N VAL A 433 -5.37 -19.40 1.16
CA VAL A 433 -4.11 -19.37 1.93
C VAL A 433 -4.26 -18.40 3.11
N ASN A 434 -3.47 -18.59 4.17
CA ASN A 434 -3.48 -17.68 5.32
C ASN A 434 -2.53 -16.49 5.08
N ALA A 435 -3.05 -15.41 4.50
CA ALA A 435 -2.28 -14.19 4.22
C ALA A 435 -2.21 -13.22 5.42
N CYS A 436 -2.49 -13.67 6.65
CA CYS A 436 -2.49 -12.80 7.83
C CYS A 436 -1.07 -12.32 8.21
N LYS A 437 -1.00 -11.08 8.72
CA LYS A 437 0.08 -10.60 9.59
C LYS A 437 -0.28 -10.84 11.07
N PRO A 438 0.70 -10.79 12.01
CA PRO A 438 0.42 -10.71 13.44
C PRO A 438 -0.56 -9.59 13.82
N ALA A 439 -1.21 -9.71 14.96
CA ALA A 439 -2.06 -8.64 15.48
C ALA A 439 -1.23 -7.39 15.84
N GLY A 440 -1.90 -6.24 15.90
CA GLY A 440 -1.23 -4.94 16.01
C GLY A 440 -0.53 -4.46 14.74
N GLN A 441 -0.41 -5.27 13.68
CA GLN A 441 0.09 -4.83 12.37
C GLN A 441 -1.04 -4.40 11.42
N TRP A 442 -0.74 -3.46 10.52
CA TRP A 442 -1.64 -3.05 9.45
C TRP A 442 -1.71 -4.13 8.35
N GLN A 443 -2.92 -4.59 8.08
CA GLN A 443 -3.28 -5.47 6.98
C GLN A 443 -4.06 -4.70 5.92
N SER A 444 -4.06 -5.19 4.67
CA SER A 444 -4.89 -4.64 3.60
C SER A 444 -5.79 -5.69 2.97
N TYR A 445 -6.96 -5.25 2.51
CA TYR A 445 -7.72 -5.92 1.47
C TYR A 445 -7.81 -5.07 0.21
N ASP A 446 -7.62 -5.72 -0.93
CA ASP A 446 -7.91 -5.20 -2.26
C ASP A 446 -8.96 -6.12 -2.89
N ILE A 447 -10.20 -5.64 -3.01
CA ILE A 447 -11.39 -6.42 -3.36
C ILE A 447 -11.92 -5.91 -4.70
N GLU A 448 -11.76 -6.68 -5.77
CA GLU A 448 -12.44 -6.42 -7.04
C GLU A 448 -13.81 -7.09 -6.99
N PHE A 449 -14.87 -6.27 -6.94
CA PHE A 449 -16.24 -6.68 -6.72
C PHE A 449 -17.09 -6.45 -7.97
N ARG A 450 -17.84 -7.49 -8.36
CA ARG A 450 -18.84 -7.45 -9.41
C ARG A 450 -20.23 -7.52 -8.79
N ALA A 451 -21.04 -6.49 -8.98
CA ALA A 451 -22.41 -6.44 -8.48
C ALA A 451 -23.30 -7.53 -9.10
N PRO A 452 -24.28 -8.05 -8.34
CA PRO A 452 -25.29 -8.96 -8.89
C PRO A 452 -26.06 -8.26 -10.01
N ARG A 453 -26.34 -8.99 -11.09
CA ARG A 453 -27.05 -8.44 -12.25
C ARG A 453 -28.56 -8.64 -12.12
N ARG A 454 -29.31 -7.69 -12.67
CA ARG A 454 -30.77 -7.73 -12.74
C ARG A 454 -31.26 -7.40 -14.14
N ASP A 455 -32.43 -7.95 -14.49
CA ASP A 455 -33.15 -7.55 -15.69
C ASP A 455 -33.95 -6.25 -15.49
N LYS A 456 -34.60 -5.82 -16.57
CA LYS A 456 -35.47 -4.63 -16.61
C LYS A 456 -36.70 -4.71 -15.68
N ASP A 457 -37.12 -5.91 -15.30
CA ASP A 457 -38.29 -6.16 -14.46
C ASP A 457 -37.89 -6.34 -12.98
N GLY A 458 -36.57 -6.32 -12.70
CA GLY A 458 -35.98 -6.31 -11.37
C GLY A 458 -35.57 -7.69 -10.85
N ALA A 459 -35.69 -8.78 -11.61
CA ALA A 459 -35.28 -10.10 -11.17
C ALA A 459 -33.75 -10.28 -11.22
N LYS A 460 -33.16 -11.06 -10.30
CA LYS A 460 -31.71 -11.35 -10.29
C LYS A 460 -31.38 -12.32 -11.43
N THR A 461 -30.54 -11.90 -12.37
CA THR A 461 -30.09 -12.70 -13.52
C THR A 461 -28.71 -13.32 -13.29
N GLU A 462 -27.86 -12.67 -12.50
CA GLU A 462 -26.55 -13.20 -12.10
C GLU A 462 -26.22 -12.81 -10.65
N ASN A 463 -25.47 -13.67 -9.97
CA ASN A 463 -24.97 -13.41 -8.63
C ASN A 463 -23.83 -12.39 -8.60
N ALA A 464 -23.52 -11.92 -7.38
CA ALA A 464 -22.30 -11.17 -7.14
C ALA A 464 -21.07 -12.06 -7.39
N ARG A 465 -19.94 -11.46 -7.76
CA ARG A 465 -18.64 -12.16 -7.83
C ARG A 465 -17.57 -11.29 -7.19
N MET A 466 -16.53 -11.88 -6.64
CA MET A 466 -15.39 -11.12 -6.14
C MET A 466 -14.05 -11.85 -6.25
N SER A 467 -13.01 -11.06 -6.50
CA SER A 467 -11.61 -11.46 -6.33
C SER A 467 -11.02 -10.65 -5.19
N VAL A 468 -10.33 -11.31 -4.25
CA VAL A 468 -9.83 -10.67 -3.02
C VAL A 468 -8.36 -10.98 -2.84
N TRP A 469 -7.57 -9.91 -2.64
CA TRP A 469 -6.19 -9.97 -2.20
C TRP A 469 -6.10 -9.51 -0.75
N GLN A 470 -5.32 -10.20 0.06
CA GLN A 470 -4.95 -9.78 1.41
C GLN A 470 -3.44 -9.57 1.44
N ASN A 471 -2.99 -8.38 1.85
CA ASN A 471 -1.56 -8.01 1.88
C ASN A 471 -0.81 -8.25 0.55
N GLY A 472 -1.51 -8.19 -0.60
CA GLY A 472 -0.97 -8.50 -1.93
C GLY A 472 -1.04 -9.97 -2.35
N ILE A 473 -1.42 -10.89 -1.45
CA ILE A 473 -1.61 -12.31 -1.75
C ILE A 473 -3.07 -12.55 -2.17
N LEU A 474 -3.26 -13.18 -3.33
CA LEU A 474 -4.59 -13.57 -3.82
C LEU A 474 -5.19 -14.70 -2.97
N ILE A 475 -6.31 -14.43 -2.29
CA ILE A 475 -7.02 -15.41 -1.45
C ILE A 475 -8.33 -15.91 -2.04
N HIS A 476 -8.98 -15.14 -2.94
CA HIS A 476 -10.18 -15.55 -3.71
C HIS A 476 -10.08 -15.05 -5.15
N ASP A 477 -10.39 -15.89 -6.15
CA ASP A 477 -10.21 -15.62 -7.58
C ASP A 477 -11.54 -15.82 -8.34
N ASP A 478 -12.20 -14.72 -8.69
CA ASP A 478 -13.54 -14.62 -9.33
C ASP A 478 -14.60 -15.58 -8.77
N VAL A 479 -14.70 -15.66 -7.43
CA VAL A 479 -15.64 -16.57 -6.78
C VAL A 479 -17.04 -15.97 -6.73
N GLU A 480 -18.03 -16.82 -7.02
CA GLU A 480 -19.45 -16.44 -7.03
C GLU A 480 -20.03 -16.37 -5.61
N VAL A 481 -20.76 -15.31 -5.30
CA VAL A 481 -21.43 -15.13 -4.01
C VAL A 481 -22.93 -15.04 -4.25
N ASP A 482 -23.61 -16.16 -3.98
CA ASP A 482 -24.99 -16.49 -4.34
C ASP A 482 -26.07 -15.79 -3.49
N SER A 483 -25.70 -15.35 -2.29
CA SER A 483 -26.57 -14.60 -1.37
C SER A 483 -25.76 -13.67 -0.47
N PRO A 484 -26.42 -12.71 0.22
CA PRO A 484 -25.84 -12.04 1.38
C PRO A 484 -25.39 -13.02 2.46
N THR A 485 -24.49 -12.56 3.33
CA THR A 485 -23.76 -13.36 4.33
C THR A 485 -23.89 -12.77 5.74
N GLY A 486 -23.69 -13.61 6.77
CA GLY A 486 -23.47 -13.14 8.14
C GLY A 486 -24.57 -12.20 8.68
N ALA A 487 -24.15 -11.06 9.22
CA ALA A 487 -25.02 -10.00 9.76
C ALA A 487 -25.41 -8.95 8.70
N ALA A 488 -25.70 -9.37 7.46
CA ALA A 488 -26.06 -8.47 6.36
C ALA A 488 -27.20 -7.52 6.72
N ALA A 489 -27.03 -6.24 6.37
CA ALA A 489 -27.96 -5.16 6.71
C ALA A 489 -29.31 -5.25 5.95
N ALA A 490 -29.36 -5.99 4.85
CA ALA A 490 -30.56 -6.28 4.08
C ALA A 490 -30.38 -7.57 3.24
N MET A 491 -31.48 -8.21 2.86
CA MET A 491 -31.48 -9.50 2.13
C MET A 491 -31.91 -9.38 0.66
N ASP A 492 -32.35 -8.20 0.22
CA ASP A 492 -32.44 -7.87 -1.20
C ASP A 492 -31.02 -7.64 -1.77
N GLU A 493 -30.85 -7.61 -3.10
CA GLU A 493 -29.53 -7.50 -3.73
C GLU A 493 -29.59 -6.56 -4.96
N PRO A 494 -29.82 -5.25 -4.80
CA PRO A 494 -30.26 -4.37 -5.89
C PRO A 494 -29.12 -3.84 -6.77
N GLY A 495 -27.93 -4.44 -6.68
CA GLY A 495 -26.71 -3.96 -7.37
C GLY A 495 -26.03 -2.75 -6.71
N TYR A 496 -26.55 -2.26 -5.58
CA TYR A 496 -26.02 -1.14 -4.82
C TYR A 496 -26.27 -1.28 -3.30
N GLY A 497 -25.53 -0.53 -2.48
CA GLY A 497 -25.66 -0.47 -1.02
C GLY A 497 -24.53 0.32 -0.36
N PRO A 498 -24.55 0.53 0.97
CA PRO A 498 -23.41 1.13 1.66
C PRO A 498 -22.21 0.20 1.69
N LEU A 499 -21.01 0.70 1.97
CA LEU A 499 -20.01 -0.13 2.65
C LEU A 499 -20.36 -0.17 4.13
N MET A 500 -20.37 -1.36 4.73
CA MET A 500 -20.54 -1.52 6.18
C MET A 500 -19.30 -2.14 6.80
N LEU A 501 -18.93 -1.66 7.99
CA LEU A 501 -17.87 -2.19 8.84
C LEU A 501 -18.49 -2.65 10.15
N GLN A 502 -18.13 -3.86 10.59
CA GLN A 502 -18.80 -4.53 11.71
C GLN A 502 -18.22 -4.16 13.09
N ASP A 503 -19.08 -3.99 14.09
CA ASP A 503 -18.71 -4.03 15.50
C ASP A 503 -19.08 -5.41 16.07
N HIS A 504 -18.06 -6.26 16.27
CA HIS A 504 -18.20 -7.57 16.92
C HIS A 504 -17.52 -7.58 18.30
N GLY A 505 -17.53 -6.45 19.01
CA GLY A 505 -17.01 -6.36 20.38
C GLY A 505 -15.51 -6.12 20.52
N HIS A 506 -14.75 -6.07 19.41
CA HIS A 506 -13.31 -5.85 19.42
C HIS A 506 -12.91 -4.50 18.83
N ALA A 507 -11.89 -3.85 19.40
CA ALA A 507 -11.44 -2.51 19.01
C ALA A 507 -10.55 -2.52 17.74
N VAL A 508 -11.02 -3.15 16.67
CA VAL A 508 -10.39 -3.15 15.32
C VAL A 508 -10.26 -1.72 14.81
N LYS A 509 -9.17 -1.42 14.09
CA LYS A 509 -8.96 -0.11 13.44
C LYS A 509 -9.07 -0.25 11.93
N PHE A 510 -9.53 0.80 11.27
CA PHE A 510 -9.60 0.94 9.82
C PHE A 510 -8.97 2.27 9.38
N ARG A 511 -8.26 2.28 8.24
CA ARG A 511 -7.80 3.50 7.56
C ARG A 511 -7.82 3.33 6.05
N ASN A 512 -7.48 4.38 5.32
CA ASN A 512 -7.26 4.37 3.87
C ASN A 512 -8.36 3.67 3.07
N VAL A 513 -9.65 3.83 3.42
CA VAL A 513 -10.73 3.13 2.69
C VAL A 513 -11.12 3.93 1.47
N TRP A 514 -11.03 3.33 0.28
CA TRP A 514 -11.40 3.98 -0.98
C TRP A 514 -11.94 3.00 -2.02
N LEU A 515 -12.68 3.55 -2.99
CA LEU A 515 -13.35 2.81 -4.05
C LEU A 515 -13.01 3.41 -5.43
N LEU A 516 -12.64 2.55 -6.36
CA LEU A 516 -12.41 2.86 -7.76
C LEU A 516 -13.48 2.16 -8.61
N PRO A 517 -14.45 2.89 -9.21
CA PRO A 517 -15.44 2.30 -10.11
C PRO A 517 -14.80 1.57 -11.31
N ARG A 518 -15.50 0.58 -11.85
CA ARG A 518 -15.13 -0.19 -13.05
C ARG A 518 -16.21 -0.10 -14.13
#